data_AF-A0A5C7A327-F1
#
_entry.id   AF-A0A5C7A327-F1
#
_cell.length_a   1.000
_cell.length_b   1.000
_cell.length_c   1.000
_cell.angle_alpha   90.00
_cell.angle_beta   90.00
_cell.angle_gamma   90.00
#
_symmetry.space_group_name_H-M   'P 1'
#
loop_
_entity.id
_entity.type
_entity.pdbx_description
1 polymer ?
#
loop_
_entity_poly.entity_id
_entity_poly.type
_entity_poly.pdbx_seq_one_letter_code
_entity_poly.pdbx_strand_id
1 'polypeptide(L)'
;MSTFCRYKLWQQRVFLSSATIASAFLLLTGCQTVTPSSSTSAADTTLPTSVIQPLTVLTPAVKTVVGDYATDGYAPSDYNQRAQGYDWVGVMVRPFGDAEIDIKVRARSDIKKPSCRFDGKATLMGQDSAHGVIFQTIANGSVMFLQFKEGVLTIDSQDKYALNYFCSGGATLAGNYQKITGNLNFS
;
A
#
# COMPACT_ATOMS: atom_id res chain seq x y z
N MET A 1 1.87 8.80 -60.28
CA MET A 1 1.44 7.38 -60.26
C MET A 1 2.45 6.60 -59.46
N SER A 2 2.17 5.75 -58.48
CA SER A 2 0.96 5.45 -57.71
C SER A 2 1.44 4.65 -56.50
N THR A 3 0.91 5.00 -55.33
CA THR A 3 0.61 4.18 -54.14
C THR A 3 1.26 2.79 -54.05
N PHE A 4 2.14 2.60 -53.05
CA PHE A 4 2.52 1.27 -52.55
C PHE A 4 1.39 0.71 -51.69
N CYS A 5 0.73 -0.33 -52.23
CA CYS A 5 -0.23 -1.15 -51.52
C CYS A 5 0.48 -2.31 -50.79
N ARG A 6 -0.26 -2.88 -49.87
CA ARG A 6 0.18 -3.57 -48.66
C ARG A 6 0.41 -5.08 -48.80
N TYR A 7 0.87 -5.63 -47.68
CA TYR A 7 0.37 -6.85 -47.02
C TYR A 7 0.96 -8.22 -47.39
N LYS A 8 1.22 -8.93 -46.28
CA LYS A 8 0.68 -10.26 -45.93
C LYS A 8 1.62 -11.46 -46.06
N LEU A 9 1.52 -12.25 -44.99
CA LEU A 9 1.62 -13.71 -44.92
C LEU A 9 3.03 -14.28 -44.86
N TRP A 10 3.53 -14.40 -43.63
CA TRP A 10 4.38 -15.51 -43.25
C TRP A 10 3.49 -16.59 -42.64
N GLN A 11 3.52 -17.77 -43.25
CA GLN A 11 2.71 -18.94 -42.91
C GLN A 11 3.64 -20.14 -42.70
N GLN A 12 3.12 -21.09 -41.91
CA GLN A 12 3.58 -22.48 -41.66
C GLN A 12 4.54 -22.64 -40.46
N ARG A 13 4.34 -23.58 -39.52
CA ARG A 13 3.86 -24.96 -39.66
C ARG A 13 3.11 -25.49 -38.43
N VAL A 14 2.27 -26.47 -38.74
CA VAL A 14 1.45 -27.40 -37.94
C VAL A 14 2.28 -28.23 -36.96
N PHE A 15 1.76 -28.45 -35.74
CA PHE A 15 1.78 -29.76 -35.07
C PHE A 15 0.52 -29.94 -34.22
N LEU A 16 -0.30 -30.94 -34.61
CA LEU A 16 -1.31 -31.57 -33.77
C LEU A 16 -0.59 -32.38 -32.67
N SER A 17 -1.05 -32.29 -31.43
CA SER A 17 -0.95 -33.37 -30.44
C SER A 17 -2.08 -33.23 -29.43
N SER A 18 -3.07 -34.10 -29.55
CA SER A 18 -4.15 -34.31 -28.60
C SER A 18 -3.63 -35.09 -27.39
N ALA A 19 -3.90 -34.63 -26.17
CA ALA A 19 -3.88 -35.48 -24.99
C ALA A 19 -4.84 -34.90 -23.93
N THR A 20 -6.07 -35.41 -23.92
CA THR A 20 -7.03 -35.26 -22.83
C THR A 20 -6.59 -36.14 -21.67
N ILE A 21 -6.27 -35.56 -20.51
CA ILE A 21 -6.14 -36.31 -19.25
C ILE A 21 -7.18 -35.76 -18.29
N ALA A 22 -8.25 -36.53 -18.14
CA ALA A 22 -9.15 -36.46 -17.00
C ALA A 22 -8.43 -37.11 -15.82
N SER A 23 -8.40 -36.45 -14.66
CA SER A 23 -7.99 -37.09 -13.40
C SER A 23 -8.78 -36.50 -12.26
N ALA A 24 -9.43 -37.41 -11.54
CA ALA A 24 -10.49 -37.21 -10.59
C ALA A 24 -10.00 -36.75 -9.21
N PHE A 25 -10.96 -36.18 -8.48
CA PHE A 25 -11.03 -35.83 -7.07
C PHE A 25 -10.14 -36.62 -6.09
N LEU A 26 -9.49 -35.88 -5.19
CA LEU A 26 -9.29 -36.28 -3.80
C LEU A 26 -9.68 -35.11 -2.89
N LEU A 27 -10.88 -35.18 -2.33
CA LEU A 27 -11.33 -34.34 -1.22
C LEU A 27 -10.70 -34.90 0.07
N LEU A 28 -9.80 -34.15 0.68
CA LEU A 28 -9.36 -34.41 2.05
C LEU A 28 -10.30 -33.67 3.00
N THR A 29 -11.30 -34.40 3.50
CA THR A 29 -12.07 -34.06 4.68
C THR A 29 -11.21 -34.26 5.92
N GLY A 30 -10.88 -33.16 6.62
CA GLY A 30 -10.35 -33.19 7.98
C GLY A 30 -11.40 -32.65 8.95
N CYS A 31 -12.06 -33.53 9.69
CA CYS A 31 -12.82 -33.17 10.88
C CYS A 31 -11.86 -33.18 12.08
N GLN A 32 -11.76 -32.07 12.81
CA GLN A 32 -11.30 -32.11 14.20
C GLN A 32 -12.41 -31.53 15.08
N THR A 33 -12.60 -32.25 16.18
CA THR A 33 -13.71 -32.25 17.12
C THR A 33 -13.95 -30.91 17.82
N VAL A 34 -15.21 -30.47 17.82
CA VAL A 34 -15.72 -29.50 18.77
C VAL A 34 -15.75 -30.11 20.17
N THR A 35 -15.12 -29.46 21.15
CA THR A 35 -15.38 -29.68 22.58
C THR A 35 -16.03 -28.41 23.11
N PRO A 36 -17.23 -28.47 23.72
CA PRO A 36 -17.82 -27.32 24.38
C PRO A 36 -17.21 -27.22 25.78
N SER A 37 -16.76 -26.03 26.15
CA SER A 37 -16.61 -25.68 27.57
C SER A 37 -17.00 -24.22 27.73
N SER A 38 -18.04 -24.08 28.55
CA SER A 38 -18.70 -22.90 29.05
C SER A 38 -17.77 -21.74 29.42
N SER A 39 -18.23 -20.55 29.03
CA SER A 39 -17.91 -19.23 29.55
C SER A 39 -17.69 -19.16 31.07
N THR A 40 -16.65 -18.46 31.51
CA THR A 40 -16.77 -17.41 32.53
C THR A 40 -15.65 -16.39 32.34
N SER A 41 -16.05 -15.13 32.28
CA SER A 41 -15.23 -13.93 32.10
C SER A 41 -14.23 -13.72 33.24
N ALA A 42 -13.01 -13.34 32.90
CA ALA A 42 -12.21 -12.44 33.72
C ALA A 42 -11.73 -11.31 32.81
N ALA A 43 -12.22 -10.11 33.11
CA ALA A 43 -11.75 -8.88 32.50
C ALA A 43 -10.26 -8.75 32.77
N ASP A 44 -9.47 -8.58 31.71
CA ASP A 44 -8.25 -7.80 31.80
C ASP A 44 -8.22 -6.80 30.65
N THR A 45 -8.09 -5.55 31.06
CA THR A 45 -8.06 -4.38 30.21
C THR A 45 -6.65 -4.28 29.64
N THR A 46 -6.45 -4.75 28.41
CA THR A 46 -5.26 -4.33 27.65
C THR A 46 -5.65 -3.83 26.26
N LEU A 47 -5.58 -2.51 26.17
CA LEU A 47 -5.45 -1.65 25.00
C LEU A 47 -4.76 -2.36 23.79
N PRO A 48 -5.26 -2.22 22.55
CA PRO A 48 -4.55 -2.73 21.38
C PRO A 48 -3.25 -1.94 21.20
N THR A 49 -2.17 -2.50 21.74
CA THR A 49 -0.81 -1.98 21.59
C THR A 49 -0.32 -2.38 20.20
N SER A 50 -0.10 -1.37 19.36
CA SER A 50 0.59 -1.48 18.07
C SER A 50 1.88 -2.29 18.26
N VAL A 51 1.89 -3.53 17.77
CA VAL A 51 3.03 -4.44 17.92
C VAL A 51 4.13 -3.97 16.99
N ILE A 52 5.11 -3.26 17.54
CA ILE A 52 6.37 -2.97 16.86
C ILE A 52 7.13 -4.30 16.78
N GLN A 53 6.96 -5.02 15.67
CA GLN A 53 7.76 -6.22 15.41
C GLN A 53 9.23 -5.81 15.18
N PRO A 54 10.21 -6.53 15.77
CA PRO A 54 11.61 -6.27 15.52
C PRO A 54 11.92 -6.44 14.03
N LEU A 55 12.65 -5.48 13.45
CA LEU A 55 12.97 -5.41 12.02
C LEU A 55 13.61 -6.69 11.45
N THR A 56 14.14 -7.56 12.33
CA THR A 56 14.79 -8.83 12.00
C THR A 56 13.82 -9.89 11.46
N VAL A 57 12.52 -9.81 11.74
CA VAL A 57 11.51 -10.79 11.28
C VAL A 57 10.87 -10.39 9.93
N LEU A 58 11.02 -9.13 9.52
CA LEU A 58 10.32 -8.60 8.33
C LEU A 58 10.83 -9.20 7.02
N THR A 59 9.91 -9.40 6.08
CA THR A 59 10.24 -9.79 4.70
C THR A 59 11.05 -8.71 3.97
N PRO A 60 11.80 -9.06 2.91
CA PRO A 60 12.53 -8.08 2.10
C PRO A 60 11.64 -6.95 1.55
N ALA A 61 10.40 -7.28 1.17
CA ALA A 61 9.41 -6.32 0.67
C ALA A 61 9.10 -5.26 1.73
N VAL A 62 8.73 -5.69 2.94
CA VAL A 62 8.41 -4.76 4.04
C VAL A 62 9.65 -3.96 4.45
N LYS A 63 10.83 -4.59 4.56
CA LYS A 63 12.09 -3.91 4.91
C LYS A 63 12.43 -2.76 3.96
N THR A 64 12.18 -2.93 2.66
CA THR A 64 12.48 -1.91 1.64
C THR A 64 11.58 -0.67 1.78
N VAL A 65 10.31 -0.87 2.11
CA VAL A 65 9.31 0.21 2.08
C VAL A 65 9.19 0.98 3.40
N VAL A 66 9.63 0.40 4.52
CA VAL A 66 9.60 1.07 5.82
C VAL A 66 10.43 2.35 5.78
N GLY A 67 9.84 3.42 6.30
CA GLY A 67 10.42 4.75 6.33
C GLY A 67 9.36 5.84 6.27
N ASP A 68 9.83 7.07 6.13
CA ASP A 68 8.99 8.26 6.06
C ASP A 68 9.13 8.92 4.69
N TYR A 69 8.02 9.44 4.18
CA TYR A 69 7.91 10.02 2.85
C TYR A 69 7.19 11.37 2.91
N ALA A 70 7.55 12.30 2.03
CA ALA A 70 6.91 13.61 1.91
C ALA A 70 6.80 14.05 0.46
N THR A 71 5.87 14.96 0.14
CA THR A 71 5.75 15.55 -1.20
C THR A 71 7.06 16.18 -1.66
N ASP A 72 7.34 16.09 -2.97
CA ASP A 72 8.54 16.68 -3.59
C ASP A 72 8.64 18.18 -3.29
N GLY A 73 9.85 18.66 -2.98
CA GLY A 73 10.09 20.01 -2.43
C GLY A 73 10.07 20.11 -0.90
N TYR A 74 9.87 19.01 -0.18
CA TYR A 74 10.21 18.89 1.24
C TYR A 74 11.58 18.23 1.39
N ALA A 75 12.66 19.03 1.41
CA ALA A 75 13.91 18.55 1.97
C ALA A 75 13.71 18.26 3.48
N PRO A 76 14.54 17.42 4.12
CA PRO A 76 14.54 17.27 5.58
C PRO A 76 14.63 18.62 6.33
N SER A 77 15.26 19.61 5.71
CA SER A 77 15.32 21.00 6.20
C SER A 77 13.96 21.72 6.20
N ASP A 78 13.05 21.35 5.29
CA ASP A 78 11.74 21.98 5.12
C ASP A 78 10.69 21.37 6.06
N TYR A 79 10.91 20.13 6.51
CA TYR A 79 10.16 19.59 7.64
C TYR A 79 10.32 20.45 8.91
N ASN A 80 11.51 21.03 9.13
CA ASN A 80 11.72 21.98 10.23
C ASN A 80 10.99 23.32 10.00
N GLN A 81 10.63 23.64 8.75
CA GLN A 81 9.84 24.83 8.39
C GLN A 81 8.34 24.63 8.57
N ARG A 82 7.85 23.44 8.94
CA ARG A 82 6.43 23.24 9.31
C ARG A 82 5.95 24.18 10.44
N ALA A 83 6.89 24.58 11.31
CA ALA A 83 6.66 25.57 12.36
C ALA A 83 6.41 26.98 11.82
N GLN A 84 6.82 27.25 10.57
CA GLN A 84 6.68 28.53 9.88
C GLN A 84 5.37 28.64 9.09
N GLY A 85 4.52 27.61 9.10
CA GLY A 85 3.16 27.67 8.57
C GLY A 85 2.97 27.13 7.16
N TYR A 86 3.98 26.50 6.56
CA TYR A 86 3.88 25.89 5.23
C TYR A 86 2.99 24.64 5.20
N ASP A 87 2.41 24.40 4.03
CA ASP A 87 1.59 23.23 3.72
C ASP A 87 2.47 22.00 3.55
N TRP A 88 2.06 20.87 4.12
CA TRP A 88 2.81 19.61 4.03
C TRP A 88 1.88 18.41 3.94
N VAL A 89 2.37 17.37 3.27
CA VAL A 89 1.81 16.02 3.36
C VAL A 89 2.95 15.07 3.68
N GLY A 90 2.79 14.33 4.78
CA GLY A 90 3.76 13.36 5.26
C GLY A 90 3.11 11.99 5.37
N VAL A 91 3.84 10.96 4.93
CA VAL A 91 3.44 9.57 5.00
C VAL A 91 4.45 8.79 5.84
N MET A 92 3.96 8.15 6.88
CA MET A 92 4.73 7.29 7.76
C MET A 92 4.38 5.84 7.46
N VAL A 93 5.38 5.03 7.11
CA VAL A 93 5.23 3.60 6.83
C VAL A 93 5.97 2.81 7.89
N ARG A 94 5.24 1.98 8.63
CA ARG A 94 5.77 1.14 9.70
C ARG A 94 5.41 -0.32 9.45
N PRO A 95 6.23 -1.27 9.90
CA PRO A 95 5.89 -2.67 9.78
C PRO A 95 4.69 -3.01 10.67
N PHE A 96 3.78 -3.85 10.17
CA PHE A 96 2.71 -4.45 10.98
C PHE A 96 2.74 -5.99 10.94
N GLY A 97 3.54 -6.57 10.06
CA GLY A 97 3.72 -8.01 9.92
C GLY A 97 4.70 -8.34 8.79
N ASP A 98 4.71 -9.61 8.39
CA ASP A 98 5.56 -10.10 7.32
C ASP A 98 5.09 -9.64 5.93
N ALA A 99 3.79 -9.42 5.77
CA ALA A 99 3.15 -9.00 4.52
C ALA A 99 2.26 -7.76 4.69
N GLU A 100 2.38 -7.05 5.82
CA GLU A 100 1.54 -5.91 6.15
C GLU A 100 2.34 -4.72 6.66
N ILE A 101 1.85 -3.53 6.32
CA ILE A 101 2.38 -2.26 6.80
C ILE A 101 1.26 -1.43 7.43
N ASP A 102 1.61 -0.72 8.49
CA ASP A 102 0.83 0.40 8.99
C ASP A 102 1.23 1.65 8.20
N ILE A 103 0.25 2.30 7.59
CA ILE A 103 0.39 3.58 6.92
C ILE A 103 -0.36 4.66 7.70
N LYS A 104 0.34 5.75 8.00
CA LYS A 104 -0.26 6.96 8.53
C LYS A 104 0.05 8.12 7.60
N VAL A 105 -0.97 8.85 7.19
CA VAL A 105 -0.81 10.08 6.44
C VAL A 105 -1.31 11.22 7.30
N ARG A 106 -0.52 12.28 7.34
CA ARG A 106 -0.90 13.54 7.96
C ARG A 106 -0.66 14.64 6.94
N ALA A 107 -1.61 15.56 6.83
CA ALA A 107 -1.43 16.73 6.00
C ALA A 107 -1.90 17.99 6.71
N ARG A 108 -1.30 19.11 6.33
CA ARG A 108 -1.71 20.45 6.72
C ARG A 108 -1.74 21.32 5.47
N SER A 109 -2.84 22.03 5.26
CA SER A 109 -2.98 23.02 4.17
C SER A 109 -3.20 24.45 4.68
N ASP A 110 -3.31 24.63 6.01
CA ASP A 110 -3.39 25.94 6.64
C ASP A 110 -3.08 25.79 8.14
N ILE A 111 -2.43 26.77 8.75
CA ILE A 111 -2.22 26.82 10.20
C ILE A 111 -3.53 26.86 10.99
N LYS A 112 -4.58 27.45 10.41
CA LYS A 112 -5.90 27.67 10.98
C LYS A 112 -6.91 26.57 10.63
N LYS A 113 -6.63 25.69 9.66
CA LYS A 113 -7.53 24.59 9.26
C LYS A 113 -7.14 23.28 9.95
N PRO A 114 -8.10 22.35 10.15
CA PRO A 114 -7.81 21.05 10.73
C PRO A 114 -6.78 20.28 9.90
N SER A 115 -5.85 19.59 10.59
CA SER A 115 -4.92 18.66 9.96
C SER A 115 -5.68 17.46 9.42
N CYS A 116 -5.39 17.07 8.20
CA CYS A 116 -5.93 15.86 7.59
C CYS A 116 -5.22 14.62 8.12
N ARG A 117 -5.96 13.52 8.31
CA ARG A 117 -5.46 12.30 8.94
C ARG A 117 -6.02 11.07 8.25
N PHE A 118 -5.14 10.21 7.75
CA PHE A 118 -5.45 8.84 7.36
C PHE A 118 -4.60 7.89 8.19
N ASP A 119 -5.20 6.84 8.72
CA ASP A 119 -4.48 5.71 9.30
C ASP A 119 -5.08 4.44 8.69
N GLY A 120 -4.23 3.53 8.23
CA GLY A 120 -4.68 2.30 7.59
C GLY A 120 -3.65 1.20 7.65
N LYS A 121 -4.13 -0.03 7.44
CA LYS A 121 -3.29 -1.21 7.23
C LYS A 121 -3.30 -1.56 5.77
N ALA A 122 -2.13 -1.81 5.20
CA ALA A 122 -2.01 -2.21 3.82
C ALA A 122 -1.34 -3.58 3.70
N THR A 123 -1.86 -4.41 2.81
CA THR A 123 -1.42 -5.79 2.57
C THR A 123 -0.61 -5.85 1.29
N LEU A 124 0.49 -6.62 1.30
CA LEU A 124 1.38 -6.82 0.16
C LEU A 124 0.64 -7.54 -0.97
N MET A 125 0.67 -6.95 -2.17
CA MET A 125 0.10 -7.51 -3.39
C MET A 125 1.14 -8.20 -4.27
N GLY A 126 2.36 -7.65 -4.28
CA GLY A 126 3.43 -8.22 -5.09
C GLY A 126 4.67 -7.34 -5.10
N GLN A 127 5.72 -7.90 -5.66
CA GLN A 127 6.98 -7.22 -5.89
C GLN A 127 7.58 -7.67 -7.22
N ASP A 128 7.92 -6.72 -8.08
CA ASP A 128 8.65 -6.96 -9.32
C ASP A 128 9.56 -5.77 -9.67
N SER A 129 10.47 -5.95 -10.63
CA SER A 129 11.43 -4.91 -11.01
C SER A 129 10.82 -3.75 -11.80
N ALA A 130 9.73 -3.98 -12.54
CA ALA A 130 9.07 -2.96 -13.34
C ALA A 130 8.23 -2.02 -12.46
N HIS A 131 7.52 -2.56 -11.47
CA HIS A 131 6.59 -1.79 -10.64
C HIS A 131 7.08 -1.57 -9.20
N GLY A 132 8.13 -2.24 -8.73
CA GLY A 132 8.59 -2.14 -7.35
C GLY A 132 7.73 -2.99 -6.41
N VAL A 133 7.53 -2.53 -5.18
CA VAL A 133 6.70 -3.22 -4.18
C VAL A 133 5.32 -2.56 -4.12
N ILE A 134 4.25 -3.35 -4.22
CA ILE A 134 2.87 -2.82 -4.21
C ILE A 134 2.13 -3.35 -3.00
N PHE A 135 1.54 -2.43 -2.24
CA PHE A 135 0.58 -2.72 -1.18
C PHE A 135 -0.81 -2.18 -1.56
N GLN A 136 -1.84 -2.73 -0.93
CA GLN A 136 -3.23 -2.31 -1.10
C GLN A 136 -3.90 -2.09 0.24
N THR A 137 -4.77 -1.08 0.32
CA THR A 137 -5.69 -0.86 1.43
C THR A 137 -7.03 -0.31 0.93
N ILE A 138 -7.97 -0.11 1.85
CA ILE A 138 -9.26 0.53 1.56
C ILE A 138 -9.28 1.91 2.23
N ALA A 139 -9.56 2.94 1.42
CA ALA A 139 -9.75 4.31 1.86
C ALA A 139 -11.08 4.83 1.30
N ASN A 140 -11.97 5.35 2.16
CA ASN A 140 -13.30 5.85 1.76
C ASN A 140 -14.12 4.86 0.91
N GLY A 141 -14.04 3.56 1.21
CA GLY A 141 -14.76 2.52 0.46
C GLY A 141 -14.17 2.19 -0.91
N SER A 142 -13.04 2.80 -1.29
CA SER A 142 -12.33 2.54 -2.53
C SER A 142 -10.96 1.90 -2.28
N VAL A 143 -10.52 1.13 -3.27
CA VAL A 143 -9.20 0.51 -3.26
C VAL A 143 -8.12 1.58 -3.47
N MET A 144 -7.21 1.69 -2.51
CA MET A 144 -6.02 2.51 -2.61
C MET A 144 -4.78 1.63 -2.80
N PHE A 145 -3.98 1.96 -3.80
CA PHE A 145 -2.70 1.31 -4.11
C PHE A 145 -1.54 2.15 -3.63
N LEU A 146 -0.53 1.47 -3.10
CA LEU A 146 0.68 2.02 -2.51
C LEU A 146 1.87 1.39 -3.22
N GLN A 147 2.41 2.09 -4.20
CA GLN A 147 3.53 1.60 -5.01
C GLN A 147 4.83 2.23 -4.53
N PHE A 148 5.81 1.40 -4.18
CA PHE A 148 7.12 1.82 -3.73
C PHE A 148 8.18 1.43 -4.75
N LYS A 149 8.83 2.43 -5.36
CA LYS A 149 9.90 2.21 -6.33
C LYS A 149 10.94 3.31 -6.24
N GLU A 150 12.21 2.93 -6.19
CA GLU A 150 13.36 3.87 -6.26
C GLU A 150 13.29 5.01 -5.22
N GLY A 151 12.77 4.71 -4.01
CA GLY A 151 12.61 5.70 -2.95
C GLY A 151 11.38 6.61 -3.09
N VAL A 152 10.55 6.39 -4.11
CA VAL A 152 9.27 7.09 -4.32
C VAL A 152 8.12 6.18 -3.87
N LEU A 153 7.24 6.74 -3.07
CA LEU A 153 5.91 6.20 -2.79
C LEU A 153 4.89 6.89 -3.69
N THR A 154 4.20 6.14 -4.54
CA THR A 154 3.05 6.59 -5.31
C THR A 154 1.77 6.07 -4.66
N ILE A 155 0.86 6.98 -4.31
CA ILE A 155 -0.48 6.65 -3.82
C ILE A 155 -1.48 6.92 -4.94
N ASP A 156 -2.26 5.92 -5.31
CA ASP A 156 -3.32 6.03 -6.31
C ASP A 156 -4.54 5.19 -5.93
N SER A 157 -5.65 5.34 -6.66
CA SER A 157 -6.89 4.60 -6.50
C SER A 157 -7.55 4.40 -7.85
N GLN A 158 -8.30 3.30 -8.01
CA GLN A 158 -9.14 3.12 -9.20
C GLN A 158 -10.21 4.23 -9.29
N ASP A 159 -10.74 4.63 -8.14
CA ASP A 159 -11.55 5.83 -8.01
C ASP A 159 -10.68 6.99 -7.52
N LYS A 160 -10.24 7.83 -8.47
CA LYS A 160 -9.42 9.01 -8.18
C LYS A 160 -10.15 10.03 -7.29
N TYR A 161 -11.48 10.06 -7.33
CA TYR A 161 -12.27 10.99 -6.52
C TYR A 161 -12.31 10.59 -5.06
N ALA A 162 -12.19 9.30 -4.75
CA ALA A 162 -12.12 8.81 -3.37
C ALA A 162 -10.94 9.38 -2.57
N LEU A 163 -9.87 9.79 -3.26
CA LEU A 163 -8.66 10.38 -2.66
C LEU A 163 -8.65 11.92 -2.65
N ASN A 164 -9.56 12.57 -3.38
CA ASN A 164 -9.64 14.04 -3.49
C ASN A 164 -10.30 14.72 -2.27
N TYR A 165 -11.12 13.98 -1.52
CA TYR A 165 -11.90 14.52 -0.40
C TYR A 165 -11.37 14.13 0.98
N PHE A 166 -10.17 13.55 1.06
CA PHE A 166 -9.62 13.06 2.33
C PHE A 166 -9.49 14.17 3.39
N CYS A 167 -9.36 15.42 2.95
CA CYS A 167 -9.16 16.59 3.81
C CYS A 167 -10.28 17.64 3.67
N SER A 168 -11.55 17.21 3.57
CA SER A 168 -12.72 18.10 3.37
C SER A 168 -12.62 18.99 2.12
N GLY A 169 -11.95 18.49 1.07
CA GLY A 169 -11.76 19.20 -0.21
C GLY A 169 -10.55 20.13 -0.29
N GLY A 170 -9.69 20.16 0.74
CA GLY A 170 -8.49 21.02 0.75
C GLY A 170 -7.18 20.37 0.28
N ALA A 171 -7.08 19.05 0.23
CA ALA A 171 -5.87 18.35 -0.19
C ALA A 171 -6.18 16.96 -0.74
N THR A 172 -5.39 16.56 -1.75
CA THR A 172 -5.51 15.26 -2.44
C THR A 172 -4.46 14.31 -1.89
N LEU A 173 -4.88 13.08 -1.55
CA LEU A 173 -3.97 12.04 -1.06
C LEU A 173 -3.21 11.34 -2.19
N ALA A 174 -3.79 11.29 -3.39
CA ALA A 174 -3.13 10.75 -4.57
C ALA A 174 -1.91 11.60 -4.93
N GLY A 175 -0.77 10.96 -5.20
CA GLY A 175 0.46 11.66 -5.53
C GLY A 175 1.72 10.85 -5.30
N ASN A 176 2.86 11.51 -5.53
CA ASN A 176 4.19 10.96 -5.35
C ASN A 176 4.86 11.58 -4.13
N TYR A 177 5.50 10.75 -3.32
CA TYR A 177 6.15 11.12 -2.08
C TYR A 177 7.58 10.56 -2.06
N GLN A 178 8.55 11.43 -1.81
CA GLN A 178 9.97 11.08 -1.73
C GLN A 178 10.30 10.58 -0.34
N LYS A 179 11.08 9.49 -0.26
CA LYS A 179 11.63 9.00 1.01
C LYS A 179 12.59 10.05 1.57
N ILE A 180 12.39 10.45 2.83
CA ILE A 180 13.20 11.48 3.48
C ILE A 180 14.22 10.88 4.45
N THR A 181 15.33 11.59 4.63
CA THR A 181 16.30 11.29 5.70
C THR A 181 15.86 12.02 6.98
N GLY A 182 15.35 11.27 7.96
CA GLY A 182 14.79 11.83 9.19
C GLY A 182 13.55 11.07 9.63
N ASN A 183 12.89 11.53 10.70
CA ASN A 183 11.63 10.95 11.16
C ASN A 183 10.53 12.02 11.16
N LEU A 184 9.40 11.70 10.55
CA LEU A 184 8.16 12.41 10.77
C LEU A 184 7.67 12.10 12.18
N ASN A 185 7.47 13.13 12.98
CA ASN A 185 6.74 13.05 14.23
C ASN A 185 5.30 13.54 14.01
N PHE A 186 4.36 12.59 14.08
CA PHE A 186 2.92 12.80 14.13
C PHE A 186 2.48 12.77 15.59
N SER A 187 2.75 13.85 16.32
CA SER A 187 2.23 14.09 17.66
C SER A 187 0.77 14.49 17.66
#